data_AF-A0A2K1QIH7-F1
#
_entry.id   AF-A0A2K1QIH7-F1
#
_cell.length_a   1.000
_cell.length_b   1.000
_cell.length_c   1.000
_cell.angle_alpha   90.00
_cell.angle_beta   90.00
_cell.angle_gamma   90.00
#
_symmetry.space_group_name_H-M   'P 1'
#
loop_
_entity.id
_entity.type
_entity.pdbx_description
1 polymer ?
#
loop_
_entity_poly.entity_id
_entity_poly.type
_entity_poly.pdbx_seq_one_letter_code
_entity_poly.pdbx_strand_id
1 'polypeptide(L)'
;MADPYCEHLASPDPWVLALSIFLVVGILVSYLPQHYKIISLSSSAGLSPWWVLLGTVSSIAGLTNIIVLPTSQHDMACCREISGSACTAALLGIVQVGLQWACFMIIMVLFLAFFPRRTDTEQIQAIPDEAEEELPKPRDAVIVGSICLVALLFAGLGSLFFIVQAPAQLLGWANFLGVTASILASIQYIPQIWTTYRMGRVLSLSIITMLIQVPGAFLFAFSLYLRVGAQGWSSWLVYCVTGVFQGCLLAMAIRFWIRDKRLERYEDRILEEERTRNEPNERDPLLATRRMSTGRSTGSSTLRTTNGDKTRDGRSNGPLDTLYQPTPPEYNSLSSDSNAVNGRQASEEHTSEESGPESVRQR
;
A
#
# COMPACT_ATOMS: atom_id res chain seq x y z
N MET A 1 -18.91 -25.20 -41.76
CA MET A 1 -18.65 -23.84 -42.27
C MET A 1 -17.98 -23.14 -41.10
N ALA A 2 -16.74 -22.68 -41.23
CA ALA A 2 -16.08 -21.97 -40.14
C ALA A 2 -16.91 -20.74 -39.78
N ASP A 3 -17.10 -20.48 -38.50
CA ASP A 3 -17.83 -19.31 -38.03
C ASP A 3 -17.09 -18.04 -38.53
N PRO A 4 -17.73 -17.15 -39.31
CA PRO A 4 -17.11 -15.91 -39.79
C PRO A 4 -16.50 -15.07 -38.67
N TYR A 5 -17.04 -15.18 -37.45
CA TYR A 5 -16.47 -14.54 -36.26
C TYR A 5 -15.09 -15.11 -35.91
N CYS A 6 -14.92 -16.44 -35.94
CA CYS A 6 -13.63 -17.08 -35.63
C CYS A 6 -12.59 -16.77 -36.72
N GLU A 7 -12.99 -16.59 -37.98
CA GLU A 7 -12.09 -16.20 -39.07
C GLU A 7 -11.56 -14.77 -38.88
N HIS A 8 -12.41 -13.83 -38.48
CA HIS A 8 -11.98 -12.48 -38.11
C HIS A 8 -11.03 -12.48 -36.90
N LEU A 9 -11.33 -13.32 -35.90
CA LEU A 9 -10.51 -13.48 -34.71
C LEU A 9 -9.12 -14.08 -35.00
N ALA A 10 -8.97 -14.83 -36.09
CA ALA A 10 -7.70 -15.38 -36.54
C ALA A 10 -6.71 -14.32 -37.05
N SER A 11 -7.19 -13.11 -37.37
CA SER A 11 -6.38 -11.98 -37.87
C SER A 11 -6.35 -10.83 -36.86
N PRO A 12 -5.58 -10.93 -35.75
CA PRO A 12 -5.51 -9.89 -34.75
C PRO A 12 -4.85 -8.62 -35.31
N ASP A 13 -5.36 -7.46 -34.90
CA ASP A 13 -4.74 -6.18 -35.22
C ASP A 13 -3.33 -6.10 -34.60
N PRO A 14 -2.27 -5.88 -35.41
CA PRO A 14 -0.90 -5.79 -34.92
C PRO A 14 -0.69 -4.73 -33.84
N TRP A 15 -1.43 -3.62 -33.89
CA TRP A 15 -1.34 -2.56 -32.90
C TRP A 15 -1.90 -2.99 -31.54
N VAL A 16 -3.06 -3.65 -31.54
CA VAL A 16 -3.70 -4.17 -30.31
C VAL A 16 -2.84 -5.26 -29.68
N LEU A 17 -2.24 -6.11 -30.52
CA LEU A 17 -1.28 -7.13 -30.07
C LEU A 17 -0.04 -6.50 -29.43
N ALA A 18 0.59 -5.52 -30.10
CA ALA A 18 1.76 -4.82 -29.57
C ALA A 18 1.46 -4.11 -28.25
N LEU A 19 0.32 -3.41 -28.16
CA LEU A 19 -0.14 -2.76 -26.94
C LEU A 19 -0.33 -3.75 -25.79
N SER A 20 -0.97 -4.89 -26.07
CA SER A 20 -1.22 -5.93 -25.06
C SER A 20 0.07 -6.57 -24.55
N ILE A 21 1.04 -6.85 -25.43
CA ILE A 21 2.37 -7.34 -25.05
C ILE A 21 3.09 -6.32 -24.16
N PHE A 22 3.07 -5.04 -24.55
CA PHE A 22 3.66 -3.96 -23.76
C PHE A 22 3.07 -3.90 -22.35
N LEU A 23 1.74 -4.00 -22.23
CA LEU A 23 1.06 -3.97 -20.93
C LEU A 23 1.37 -5.21 -20.07
N VAL A 24 1.49 -6.40 -20.67
CA VAL A 24 1.92 -7.62 -19.97
C VAL A 24 3.31 -7.45 -19.35
N VAL A 25 4.26 -6.90 -20.11
CA VAL A 25 5.60 -6.58 -19.59
C VAL A 25 5.51 -5.54 -18.46
N GLY A 26 4.69 -4.51 -18.64
CA GLY A 26 4.45 -3.47 -17.62
C GLY A 26 3.91 -4.02 -16.30
N ILE A 27 3.02 -5.02 -16.34
CA ILE A 27 2.52 -5.72 -15.15
C ILE A 27 3.67 -6.40 -14.42
N LEU A 28 4.49 -7.20 -15.12
CA LEU A 28 5.61 -7.92 -14.49
C LEU A 28 6.61 -6.95 -13.86
N VAL A 29 7.01 -5.91 -14.58
CA VAL A 29 7.95 -4.89 -14.07
C VAL A 29 7.40 -4.18 -12.84
N SER A 30 6.08 -4.02 -12.74
CA SER A 30 5.43 -3.37 -11.60
C SER A 30 5.38 -4.27 -10.36
N TYR A 31 5.09 -5.56 -10.52
CA TYR A 31 4.87 -6.48 -9.40
C TYR A 31 6.15 -7.13 -8.88
N LEU A 32 7.10 -7.46 -9.75
CA LEU A 32 8.33 -8.17 -9.38
C LEU A 32 9.16 -7.47 -8.28
N PRO A 33 9.37 -6.14 -8.31
CA PRO A 33 10.10 -5.46 -7.24
C PRO A 33 9.41 -5.59 -5.87
N GLN A 34 8.07 -5.60 -5.86
CA GLN A 34 7.31 -5.78 -4.63
C GLN A 34 7.41 -7.21 -4.10
N HIS A 35 7.32 -8.21 -4.98
CA HIS A 35 7.54 -9.61 -4.61
C HIS A 35 8.95 -9.80 -4.03
N TYR A 36 9.96 -9.26 -4.71
CA TYR A 36 11.35 -9.32 -4.26
C TYR A 36 11.53 -8.70 -2.87
N LYS A 37 10.95 -7.51 -2.64
CA LYS A 37 11.03 -6.82 -1.33
C LYS A 37 10.44 -7.64 -0.19
N ILE A 38 9.28 -8.27 -0.40
CA ILE A 38 8.64 -9.08 0.67
C ILE A 38 9.49 -10.33 0.97
N ILE A 39 10.02 -10.97 -0.08
CA ILE A 39 10.85 -12.17 0.06
C ILE A 39 12.18 -11.83 0.73
N SER A 40 12.85 -10.75 0.31
CA SER A 40 14.16 -10.36 0.86
C SER A 40 14.07 -9.88 2.30
N LEU A 41 12.98 -9.20 2.66
CA LEU A 41 12.72 -8.79 4.05
C LEU A 41 12.18 -9.95 4.91
N SER A 42 11.71 -11.04 4.29
CA SER A 42 11.04 -12.17 4.98
C SER A 42 9.97 -11.73 5.98
N SER A 43 9.31 -10.61 5.68
CA SER A 43 8.33 -9.96 6.53
C SER A 43 7.33 -9.21 5.67
N SER A 44 6.07 -9.28 6.05
CA SER A 44 4.97 -8.51 5.46
C SER A 44 4.59 -7.26 6.27
N ALA A 45 5.47 -6.83 7.19
CA ALA A 45 5.29 -5.61 7.96
C ALA A 45 5.02 -4.39 7.04
N GLY A 46 4.01 -3.60 7.39
CA GLY A 46 3.56 -2.45 6.60
C GLY A 46 2.47 -2.75 5.55
N LEU A 47 2.11 -4.03 5.32
CA LEU A 47 0.93 -4.38 4.52
C LEU A 47 -0.31 -4.50 5.41
N SER A 48 -1.36 -3.74 5.08
CA SER A 48 -2.64 -3.84 5.79
C SER A 48 -3.37 -5.14 5.42
N PRO A 49 -3.76 -5.99 6.40
CA PRO A 49 -4.51 -7.22 6.14
C PRO A 49 -5.82 -6.98 5.40
N TRP A 50 -6.53 -5.90 5.73
CA TRP A 50 -7.81 -5.53 5.12
C TRP A 50 -7.64 -5.04 3.68
N TRP A 51 -6.55 -4.33 3.40
CA TRP A 51 -6.22 -3.91 2.03
C TRP A 51 -5.93 -5.13 1.15
N VAL A 52 -5.15 -6.09 1.67
CA VAL A 52 -4.82 -7.34 0.97
C VAL A 52 -6.08 -8.18 0.73
N LEU A 53 -6.97 -8.29 1.73
CA LEU A 53 -8.27 -8.95 1.60
C LEU A 53 -9.14 -8.35 0.50
N LEU A 54 -9.42 -7.04 0.57
CA LEU A 54 -10.29 -6.36 -0.39
C LEU A 54 -9.72 -6.44 -1.80
N GLY A 55 -8.40 -6.26 -1.94
CA GLY A 55 -7.73 -6.38 -3.23
C GLY A 55 -7.83 -7.80 -3.80
N THR A 56 -7.70 -8.84 -2.98
CA THR A 56 -7.78 -10.23 -3.47
C THR A 56 -9.19 -10.61 -3.86
N VAL A 57 -10.20 -10.27 -3.05
CA VAL A 57 -11.60 -10.58 -3.38
C VAL A 57 -12.04 -9.80 -4.63
N SER A 58 -11.66 -8.52 -4.74
CA SER A 58 -11.88 -7.73 -5.96
C SER A 58 -11.19 -8.36 -7.17
N SER A 59 -9.92 -8.79 -7.02
CA SER A 59 -9.17 -9.42 -8.12
C SER A 59 -9.75 -10.75 -8.56
N ILE A 60 -10.23 -11.59 -7.63
CA ILE A 60 -10.94 -12.85 -7.92
C ILE A 60 -12.22 -12.55 -8.72
N ALA A 61 -13.00 -11.57 -8.28
CA ALA A 61 -14.21 -11.15 -8.97
C ALA A 61 -13.90 -10.59 -10.38
N GLY A 62 -12.82 -9.82 -10.54
CA GLY A 62 -12.37 -9.30 -11.84
C GLY A 62 -11.93 -10.42 -12.80
N LEU A 63 -11.12 -11.38 -12.34
CA LEU A 63 -10.71 -12.52 -13.15
C LEU A 63 -11.90 -13.38 -13.57
N THR A 64 -12.78 -13.71 -12.62
CA THR A 64 -13.96 -14.53 -12.93
C THR A 64 -14.92 -13.79 -13.85
N ASN A 65 -15.11 -12.47 -13.69
CA ASN A 65 -15.88 -11.63 -14.60
C ASN A 65 -15.42 -11.74 -16.06
N ILE A 66 -14.12 -11.59 -16.35
CA ILE A 66 -13.65 -11.67 -17.74
C ILE A 66 -13.75 -13.09 -18.29
N ILE A 67 -13.53 -14.12 -17.46
CA ILE A 67 -13.66 -15.53 -17.87
C ILE A 67 -15.11 -15.86 -18.22
N VAL A 68 -16.08 -15.47 -17.39
CA VAL A 68 -17.50 -15.81 -17.61
C VAL A 68 -18.17 -14.94 -18.66
N LEU A 69 -17.54 -13.87 -19.13
CA LEU A 69 -18.15 -12.99 -20.11
C LEU A 69 -18.51 -13.77 -21.39
N PRO A 70 -19.75 -13.67 -21.92
CA PRO A 70 -20.16 -14.45 -23.09
C PRO A 70 -19.25 -14.26 -24.32
N THR A 71 -18.79 -13.04 -24.56
CA THR A 71 -17.82 -12.74 -25.64
C THR A 71 -16.52 -13.52 -25.44
N SER A 72 -15.99 -13.57 -24.21
CA SER A 72 -14.77 -14.33 -23.91
C SER A 72 -15.00 -15.85 -24.00
N GLN A 73 -16.19 -16.34 -23.66
CA GLN A 73 -16.55 -17.74 -23.86
C GLN A 73 -16.61 -18.11 -25.35
N HIS A 74 -17.15 -17.22 -26.19
CA HIS A 74 -17.15 -17.40 -27.65
C HIS A 74 -15.72 -17.39 -28.21
N ASP A 75 -14.87 -16.45 -27.77
CA ASP A 75 -13.45 -16.41 -28.17
C ASP A 75 -12.71 -17.71 -27.82
N MET A 76 -12.92 -18.22 -26.60
CA MET A 76 -12.32 -19.48 -26.15
C MET A 76 -12.85 -20.70 -26.91
N ALA A 77 -14.10 -20.66 -27.39
CA ALA A 77 -14.66 -21.71 -28.24
C ALA A 77 -14.01 -21.69 -29.65
N CYS A 78 -13.80 -20.51 -30.23
CA CYS A 78 -13.12 -20.32 -31.51
C CYS A 78 -11.67 -20.84 -31.52
N CYS A 79 -11.01 -20.87 -30.36
CA CYS A 79 -9.64 -21.40 -30.24
C CYS A 79 -9.47 -22.87 -30.67
N ARG A 80 -10.56 -23.64 -30.81
CA ARG A 80 -10.50 -25.01 -31.35
C ARG A 80 -10.38 -25.05 -32.87
N GLU A 81 -10.72 -23.97 -33.57
CA GLU A 81 -10.79 -23.90 -35.03
C GLU A 81 -9.63 -23.10 -35.65
N ILE A 82 -8.95 -22.26 -34.85
CA ILE A 82 -7.86 -21.37 -35.30
C ILE A 82 -6.47 -21.89 -34.89
N SER A 83 -5.42 -21.32 -35.47
CA SER A 83 -4.03 -21.65 -35.10
C SER A 83 -3.71 -21.21 -33.66
N GLY A 84 -2.81 -21.94 -32.98
CA GLY A 84 -2.48 -21.68 -31.58
C GLY A 84 -1.88 -20.29 -31.31
N SER A 85 -1.10 -19.75 -32.24
CA SER A 85 -0.55 -18.40 -32.14
C SER A 85 -1.63 -17.32 -32.30
N ALA A 86 -2.59 -17.52 -33.22
CA ALA A 86 -3.73 -16.63 -33.38
C ALA A 86 -4.65 -16.66 -32.15
N CYS A 87 -4.93 -17.85 -31.59
CA CYS A 87 -5.67 -17.98 -30.34
C CYS A 87 -4.98 -17.27 -29.17
N THR A 88 -3.65 -17.42 -29.04
CA THR A 88 -2.89 -16.75 -27.97
C THR A 88 -2.98 -15.23 -28.09
N ALA A 89 -2.88 -14.70 -29.31
CA ALA A 89 -3.04 -13.28 -29.57
C ALA A 89 -4.47 -12.79 -29.27
N ALA A 90 -5.49 -13.56 -29.64
CA ALA A 90 -6.90 -13.24 -29.39
C ALA A 90 -7.26 -13.26 -27.89
N LEU A 91 -6.71 -14.21 -27.13
CA LEU A 91 -6.95 -14.36 -25.69
C LEU A 91 -5.99 -13.54 -24.83
N LEU A 92 -5.08 -12.76 -25.43
CA LEU A 92 -4.03 -12.05 -24.71
C LEU A 92 -4.58 -11.10 -23.64
N GLY A 93 -5.74 -10.48 -23.87
CA GLY A 93 -6.43 -9.68 -22.86
C GLY A 93 -6.89 -10.49 -21.63
N ILE A 94 -7.39 -11.73 -21.81
CA ILE A 94 -7.72 -12.63 -20.69
C ILE A 94 -6.45 -13.01 -19.95
N VAL A 95 -5.40 -13.38 -20.70
CA VAL A 95 -4.08 -13.75 -20.14
C VAL A 95 -3.52 -12.59 -19.33
N GLN A 96 -3.68 -11.36 -19.79
CA GLN A 96 -3.22 -10.16 -19.10
C GLN A 96 -3.94 -9.96 -17.75
N VAL A 97 -5.28 -10.08 -17.72
CA VAL A 97 -6.05 -10.05 -16.46
C VAL A 97 -5.64 -11.21 -15.53
N GLY A 98 -5.47 -12.40 -16.09
CA GLY A 98 -5.02 -13.60 -15.36
C GLY A 98 -3.64 -13.45 -14.76
N LEU A 99 -2.71 -12.82 -15.48
CA LEU A 99 -1.37 -12.53 -14.98
C LEU A 99 -1.40 -11.51 -13.84
N GLN A 100 -2.16 -10.42 -13.99
CA GLN A 100 -2.33 -9.44 -12.91
C GLN A 100 -2.93 -10.08 -11.65
N TRP A 101 -3.96 -10.92 -11.82
CA TRP A 101 -4.53 -11.69 -10.73
C TRP A 101 -3.50 -12.63 -10.09
N ALA A 102 -2.73 -13.37 -10.88
CA ALA A 102 -1.72 -14.30 -10.38
C ALA A 102 -0.63 -13.56 -9.60
N CYS A 103 -0.14 -12.43 -10.10
CA CYS A 103 0.82 -11.57 -9.41
C CYS A 103 0.27 -11.08 -8.06
N PHE A 104 -1.00 -10.67 -8.01
CA PHE A 104 -1.64 -10.24 -6.76
C PHE A 104 -1.88 -11.41 -5.79
N MET A 105 -2.23 -12.59 -6.29
CA MET A 105 -2.36 -13.81 -5.48
C MET A 105 -1.03 -14.24 -4.89
N ILE A 106 0.08 -14.07 -5.62
CA ILE A 106 1.43 -14.29 -5.06
C ILE A 106 1.67 -13.33 -3.89
N ILE A 107 1.28 -12.05 -3.98
CA ILE A 107 1.38 -11.12 -2.85
C ILE A 107 0.55 -11.63 -1.66
N MET A 108 -0.67 -12.10 -1.88
CA MET A 108 -1.51 -12.66 -0.81
C MET A 108 -0.84 -13.89 -0.15
N VAL A 109 -0.30 -14.80 -0.94
CA VAL A 109 0.40 -15.99 -0.42
C VAL A 109 1.64 -15.59 0.36
N LEU A 110 2.45 -14.66 -0.16
CA LEU A 110 3.62 -14.13 0.53
C LEU A 110 3.24 -13.40 1.82
N PHE A 111 2.13 -12.65 1.82
CA PHE A 111 1.58 -12.00 3.01
C PHE A 111 1.22 -13.00 4.10
N LEU A 112 0.56 -14.11 3.75
CA LEU A 112 0.22 -15.16 4.71
C LEU A 112 1.45 -15.97 5.17
N ALA A 113 2.42 -16.19 4.28
CA ALA A 113 3.64 -16.94 4.58
C ALA A 113 4.60 -16.17 5.49
N PHE A 114 4.79 -14.87 5.23
CA PHE A 114 5.66 -13.97 5.98
C PHE A 114 4.86 -13.05 6.92
N PHE A 115 3.69 -13.51 7.38
CA PHE A 115 2.91 -12.77 8.37
C PHE A 115 3.67 -12.76 9.71
N PRO A 116 3.98 -11.60 10.30
CA PRO A 116 4.74 -11.54 11.54
C PRO A 116 4.02 -12.33 12.64
N ARG A 117 4.60 -13.44 13.09
CA ARG A 117 4.08 -14.20 14.21
C ARG A 117 4.83 -13.76 15.46
N ARG A 118 4.09 -13.45 16.53
CA ARG A 118 4.66 -13.06 17.85
C ARG A 118 5.59 -14.11 18.48
N THR A 119 5.74 -15.28 17.87
CA THR A 119 6.61 -16.37 18.34
C THR A 119 8.01 -16.32 17.75
N ASP A 120 8.21 -15.55 16.68
CA ASP A 120 9.44 -15.61 15.89
C ASP A 120 10.35 -14.47 16.35
N THR A 121 11.20 -14.75 17.34
CA THR A 121 12.09 -13.77 18.01
C THR A 121 12.97 -13.00 17.01
N GLU A 122 13.40 -13.65 15.91
CA GLU A 122 14.18 -13.00 14.85
C GLU A 122 13.36 -11.98 14.05
N GLN A 123 12.06 -12.22 13.85
CA GLN A 123 11.17 -11.27 13.16
C GLN A 123 10.76 -10.11 14.06
N ILE A 124 10.58 -10.35 15.36
CA ILE A 124 10.28 -9.30 16.35
C ILE A 124 11.46 -8.33 16.46
N GLN A 125 12.70 -8.83 16.48
CA GLN A 125 13.91 -7.99 16.52
C GLN A 125 14.09 -7.11 15.28
N ALA A 126 13.49 -7.48 14.14
CA ALA A 126 13.49 -6.68 12.91
C ALA A 126 12.41 -5.59 12.91
N ILE A 127 11.49 -5.59 13.89
CA ILE A 127 10.40 -4.61 14.01
C ILE A 127 10.82 -3.56 15.06
N PRO A 128 10.70 -2.25 14.78
CA PRO A 128 10.96 -1.21 15.77
C PRO A 128 10.05 -1.37 17.00
N ASP A 129 10.60 -1.21 18.21
CA ASP A 129 9.91 -1.45 19.50
C ASP A 129 8.55 -0.73 19.62
N GLU A 130 8.36 0.40 18.95
CA GLU A 130 7.11 1.18 18.96
C GLU A 130 5.97 0.59 18.11
N ALA A 131 6.28 -0.37 17.22
CA ALA A 131 5.27 -1.06 16.40
C ALA A 131 4.72 -2.33 17.08
N GLU A 132 5.26 -2.72 18.25
CA GLU A 132 4.91 -3.97 18.94
C GLU A 132 3.44 -4.01 19.41
N GLU A 133 2.87 -2.87 19.81
CA GLU A 133 1.47 -2.76 20.24
C GLU A 133 0.45 -2.85 19.10
N GLU A 134 0.84 -2.50 17.87
CA GLU A 134 -0.05 -2.50 16.68
C GLU A 134 0.13 -3.74 15.78
N LEU A 135 0.91 -4.75 16.21
CA LEU A 135 1.10 -5.96 15.39
C LEU A 135 -0.24 -6.62 15.04
N PRO A 136 -0.54 -6.80 13.74
CA PRO A 136 -1.71 -7.54 13.29
C PRO A 136 -1.77 -8.91 13.95
N LYS A 137 -2.94 -9.28 14.49
CA LYS A 137 -3.08 -10.52 15.24
C LYS A 137 -2.98 -11.68 14.24
N PRO A 138 -2.38 -12.84 14.59
CA PRO A 138 -2.40 -14.03 13.73
C PRO A 138 -3.81 -14.47 13.31
N ARG A 139 -4.83 -14.12 14.12
CA ARG A 139 -6.25 -14.24 13.80
C ARG A 139 -6.62 -13.52 12.49
N ASP A 140 -6.08 -12.34 12.24
CA ASP A 140 -6.41 -11.52 11.08
C ASP A 140 -5.91 -12.20 9.79
N ALA A 141 -4.71 -12.79 9.81
CA ALA A 141 -4.21 -13.59 8.69
C ALA A 141 -5.12 -14.78 8.35
N VAL A 142 -5.62 -15.50 9.38
CA VAL A 142 -6.56 -16.62 9.19
C VAL A 142 -7.90 -16.15 8.64
N ILE A 143 -8.43 -15.01 9.13
CA ILE A 143 -9.66 -14.40 8.62
C ILE A 143 -9.49 -14.01 7.14
N VAL A 144 -8.39 -13.33 6.80
CA VAL A 144 -8.10 -12.92 5.43
C VAL A 144 -8.01 -14.15 4.52
N GLY A 145 -7.20 -15.15 4.88
CA GLY A 145 -7.03 -16.37 4.09
C GLY A 145 -8.33 -17.14 3.91
N SER A 146 -9.13 -17.29 4.96
CA SER A 146 -10.41 -18.00 4.90
C SER A 146 -11.46 -17.27 4.05
N ILE A 147 -11.61 -15.95 4.19
CA ILE A 147 -12.54 -15.18 3.35
C ILE A 147 -12.09 -15.21 1.89
N CYS A 148 -10.79 -15.07 1.60
CA CYS A 148 -10.28 -15.17 0.23
C CYS A 148 -10.53 -16.54 -0.39
N LEU A 149 -10.37 -17.63 0.37
CA LEU A 149 -10.68 -18.97 -0.09
C LEU A 149 -12.19 -19.13 -0.37
N VAL A 150 -13.05 -18.67 0.54
CA VAL A 150 -14.50 -18.71 0.35
C VAL A 150 -14.91 -17.89 -0.87
N ALA A 151 -14.33 -16.70 -1.07
CA ALA A 151 -14.59 -15.87 -2.24
C ALA A 151 -14.15 -16.55 -3.54
N LEU A 152 -12.99 -17.21 -3.55
CA LEU A 152 -12.49 -17.97 -4.69
C LEU A 152 -13.45 -19.12 -5.04
N LEU A 153 -13.90 -19.88 -4.03
CA LEU A 153 -14.83 -20.99 -4.22
C LEU A 153 -16.20 -20.49 -4.69
N PHE A 154 -16.73 -19.44 -4.07
CA PHE A 154 -18.02 -18.85 -4.45
C PHE A 154 -17.99 -18.33 -5.90
N ALA A 155 -16.98 -17.53 -6.25
CA ALA A 155 -16.85 -16.98 -7.59
C ALA A 155 -16.58 -18.10 -8.62
N GLY A 156 -15.71 -19.06 -8.32
CA GLY A 156 -15.36 -20.17 -9.21
C GLY A 156 -16.52 -21.16 -9.43
N LEU A 157 -17.13 -21.66 -8.36
CA LEU A 157 -18.25 -22.60 -8.44
C LEU A 157 -19.52 -21.94 -8.99
N GLY A 158 -19.79 -20.69 -8.62
CA GLY A 158 -20.87 -19.90 -9.21
C GLY A 158 -20.67 -19.73 -10.71
N SER A 159 -19.46 -19.38 -11.13
CA SER A 159 -19.10 -19.28 -12.55
C SER A 159 -19.31 -20.58 -13.30
N LEU A 160 -18.86 -21.71 -12.75
CA LEU A 160 -19.06 -23.03 -13.35
C LEU A 160 -20.55 -23.37 -13.49
N PHE A 161 -21.35 -23.08 -12.45
CA PHE A 161 -22.79 -23.31 -12.47
C PHE A 161 -23.48 -22.52 -13.60
N PHE A 162 -23.19 -21.22 -13.73
CA PHE A 162 -23.80 -20.39 -14.79
C PHE A 162 -23.33 -20.78 -16.19
N ILE A 163 -22.07 -21.20 -16.36
CA ILE A 163 -21.55 -21.68 -17.64
C ILE A 163 -22.30 -22.94 -18.09
N VAL A 164 -22.52 -23.89 -17.18
CA VAL A 164 -23.05 -25.22 -17.53
C VAL A 164 -24.57 -25.26 -17.52
N GLN A 165 -25.21 -24.72 -16.47
CA GLN A 165 -26.63 -24.93 -16.20
C GLN A 165 -27.51 -23.76 -16.64
N ALA A 166 -26.97 -22.55 -16.69
CA ALA A 166 -27.76 -21.35 -16.95
C ALA A 166 -27.04 -20.34 -17.86
N PRO A 167 -26.64 -20.73 -19.10
CA PRO A 167 -25.89 -19.85 -20.00
C PRO A 167 -26.65 -18.57 -20.34
N ALA A 168 -27.99 -18.58 -20.32
CA ALA A 168 -28.83 -17.41 -20.51
C ALA A 168 -28.63 -16.31 -19.44
N GLN A 169 -28.21 -16.68 -18.23
CA GLN A 169 -27.98 -15.75 -17.12
C GLN A 169 -26.48 -15.40 -16.95
N LEU A 170 -25.62 -15.96 -17.79
CA LEU A 170 -24.16 -15.83 -17.66
C LEU A 170 -23.68 -14.38 -17.75
N LEU A 171 -24.29 -13.57 -18.62
CA LEU A 171 -24.01 -12.13 -18.70
C LEU A 171 -24.39 -11.39 -17.41
N GLY A 172 -25.51 -11.77 -16.79
CA GLY A 172 -25.93 -11.20 -15.50
C GLY A 172 -24.95 -11.52 -14.39
N TRP A 173 -24.48 -12.77 -14.33
CA TRP A 173 -23.44 -13.21 -13.40
C TRP A 173 -22.11 -12.46 -13.63
N ALA A 174 -21.68 -12.31 -14.88
CA ALA A 174 -20.51 -11.52 -15.21
C ALA A 174 -20.64 -10.08 -14.69
N ASN A 175 -21.75 -9.41 -14.99
CA ASN A 175 -21.98 -8.03 -14.54
C ASN A 175 -22.00 -7.90 -13.01
N PHE A 176 -22.61 -8.86 -12.31
CA PHE A 176 -22.59 -8.91 -10.85
C PHE A 176 -21.15 -8.97 -10.30
N LEU A 177 -20.31 -9.84 -10.87
CA LEU A 177 -18.90 -9.96 -10.48
C LEU A 177 -18.10 -8.68 -10.76
N GLY A 178 -18.26 -8.05 -11.93
CA GLY A 178 -17.55 -6.83 -12.29
C GLY A 178 -17.95 -5.62 -11.45
N VAL A 179 -19.24 -5.47 -11.13
CA VAL A 179 -19.73 -4.44 -10.19
C VAL A 179 -19.19 -4.70 -8.79
N THR A 180 -19.24 -5.95 -8.31
CA THR A 180 -18.69 -6.33 -7.01
C THR A 180 -17.20 -6.03 -6.93
N ALA A 181 -16.42 -6.34 -7.97
CA ALA A 181 -15.00 -6.01 -8.03
C ALA A 181 -14.78 -4.50 -7.92
N SER A 182 -15.57 -3.68 -8.62
CA SER A 182 -15.48 -2.21 -8.61
C SER A 182 -15.85 -1.61 -7.25
N ILE A 183 -16.88 -2.13 -6.59
CA ILE A 183 -17.27 -1.70 -5.23
C ILE A 183 -16.15 -2.02 -4.23
N LEU A 184 -15.64 -3.26 -4.25
CA LEU A 184 -14.57 -3.67 -3.35
C LEU A 184 -13.29 -2.85 -3.56
N ALA A 185 -12.94 -2.58 -4.81
CA ALA A 185 -11.82 -1.70 -5.13
C ALA A 185 -12.08 -0.27 -4.61
N SER A 186 -13.30 0.26 -4.74
CA SER A 186 -13.65 1.57 -4.19
C SER A 186 -13.47 1.62 -2.67
N ILE A 187 -13.95 0.59 -1.96
CA ILE A 187 -13.78 0.46 -0.50
C ILE A 187 -12.30 0.33 -0.13
N GLN A 188 -11.47 -0.26 -0.97
CA GLN A 188 -10.03 -0.34 -0.76
C GLN A 188 -9.33 1.02 -0.90
N TYR A 189 -9.67 1.79 -1.95
CA TYR A 189 -8.98 3.03 -2.29
C TYR A 189 -9.48 4.26 -1.53
N ILE A 190 -10.79 4.37 -1.24
CA ILE A 190 -11.37 5.57 -0.60
C ILE A 190 -10.77 5.84 0.79
N PRO A 191 -10.65 4.86 1.72
CA PRO A 191 -10.03 5.09 3.01
C PRO A 191 -8.58 5.52 2.87
N GLN A 192 -7.83 4.93 1.92
CA GLN A 192 -6.44 5.30 1.66
C GLN A 192 -6.34 6.76 1.17
N ILE A 193 -7.23 7.18 0.27
CA ILE A 193 -7.30 8.57 -0.20
C ILE A 193 -7.57 9.51 0.98
N TRP A 194 -8.57 9.20 1.80
CA TRP A 194 -8.95 10.02 2.94
C TRP A 194 -7.83 10.13 3.98
N THR A 195 -7.21 9.01 4.36
CA THR A 195 -6.11 9.01 5.32
C THR A 195 -4.91 9.78 4.77
N THR A 196 -4.57 9.60 3.48
CA THR A 196 -3.50 10.35 2.82
C THR A 196 -3.77 11.85 2.85
N TYR A 197 -5.01 12.26 2.55
CA TYR A 197 -5.44 13.65 2.63
C TYR A 197 -5.30 14.21 4.05
N ARG A 198 -5.72 13.45 5.07
CA ARG A 198 -5.70 13.87 6.48
C ARG A 198 -4.29 13.96 7.06
N MET A 199 -3.43 12.98 6.75
CA MET A 199 -2.04 12.96 7.25
C MET A 199 -1.18 14.02 6.57
N GLY A 200 -1.55 14.45 5.35
CA GLY A 200 -0.83 15.50 4.64
C GLY A 200 0.59 15.11 4.24
N ARG A 201 0.95 13.82 4.29
CA ARG A 201 2.24 13.25 3.90
C ARG A 201 1.96 12.04 3.03
N VAL A 202 2.79 11.81 2.02
CA VAL A 202 2.71 10.58 1.23
C VAL A 202 3.34 9.48 2.07
N LEU A 203 2.56 8.47 2.49
CA LEU A 203 3.13 7.22 3.02
C LEU A 203 4.07 6.61 1.96
N SER A 204 4.89 5.60 2.31
CA SER A 204 6.00 5.02 1.52
C SER A 204 5.69 4.48 0.10
N LEU A 205 4.56 4.85 -0.48
CA LEU A 205 4.09 4.48 -1.79
C LEU A 205 4.90 5.24 -2.86
N SER A 206 5.59 4.47 -3.69
CA SER A 206 6.49 5.02 -4.71
C SER A 206 5.71 5.85 -5.72
N ILE A 207 5.97 7.16 -5.74
CA ILE A 207 5.43 8.10 -6.73
C ILE A 207 5.75 7.61 -8.15
N ILE A 208 6.93 7.00 -8.34
CA ILE A 208 7.39 6.47 -9.62
C ILE A 208 6.50 5.33 -10.10
N THR A 209 6.14 4.38 -9.22
CA THR A 209 5.29 3.26 -9.63
C THR A 209 3.89 3.74 -9.97
N MET A 210 3.35 4.73 -9.25
CA MET A 210 2.05 5.32 -9.60
C MET A 210 2.06 6.08 -10.93
N LEU A 211 3.14 6.80 -11.26
CA LEU A 211 3.25 7.50 -12.54
C LEU A 211 3.18 6.56 -13.75
N ILE A 212 3.67 5.33 -13.60
CA ILE A 212 3.59 4.30 -14.64
C ILE A 212 2.23 3.58 -14.61
N GLN A 213 1.73 3.26 -13.41
CA GLN A 213 0.50 2.47 -13.24
C GLN A 213 -0.76 3.21 -13.66
N VAL A 214 -0.91 4.49 -13.33
CA VAL A 214 -2.12 5.28 -13.64
C VAL A 214 -2.41 5.31 -15.15
N PRO A 215 -1.49 5.74 -16.04
CA PRO A 215 -1.74 5.67 -17.48
C PRO A 215 -1.88 4.24 -17.98
N GLY A 216 -1.13 3.29 -17.40
CA GLY A 216 -1.24 1.87 -17.71
C GLY A 216 -2.64 1.30 -17.45
N ALA A 217 -3.31 1.70 -16.37
CA ALA A 217 -4.65 1.26 -16.01
C ALA A 217 -5.69 1.70 -17.05
N PHE A 218 -5.59 2.95 -17.54
CA PHE A 218 -6.49 3.44 -18.61
C PHE A 218 -6.20 2.79 -19.96
N LEU A 219 -4.93 2.59 -20.31
CA LEU A 219 -4.55 1.86 -21.52
C LEU A 219 -5.05 0.41 -21.47
N PHE A 220 -5.00 -0.22 -20.31
CA PHE A 220 -5.52 -1.57 -20.12
C PHE A 220 -7.04 -1.63 -20.21
N ALA A 221 -7.76 -0.68 -19.60
CA ALA A 221 -9.20 -0.58 -19.76
C ALA A 221 -9.58 -0.38 -21.24
N PHE A 222 -8.83 0.46 -21.96
CA PHE A 222 -9.04 0.69 -23.38
C PHE A 222 -8.75 -0.56 -24.23
N SER A 223 -7.66 -1.30 -23.95
CA SER A 223 -7.37 -2.54 -24.68
C SER A 223 -8.45 -3.60 -24.45
N LEU A 224 -9.00 -3.70 -23.23
CA LEU A 224 -10.14 -4.56 -22.95
C LEU A 224 -11.40 -4.09 -23.68
N TYR A 225 -11.69 -2.78 -23.71
CA TYR A 225 -12.81 -2.24 -24.48
C TYR A 225 -12.71 -2.59 -25.97
N LEU A 226 -11.53 -2.45 -26.58
CA LEU A 226 -11.32 -2.83 -27.98
C LEU A 226 -11.55 -4.32 -28.24
N ARG A 227 -11.29 -5.17 -27.23
CA ARG A 227 -11.47 -6.62 -27.34
C ARG A 227 -12.90 -7.07 -27.10
N VAL A 228 -13.51 -6.69 -25.99
CA VAL A 228 -14.84 -7.20 -25.56
C VAL A 228 -16.00 -6.27 -25.93
N GLY A 229 -15.70 -5.07 -26.43
CA GLY A 229 -16.67 -4.06 -26.81
C GLY A 229 -17.47 -3.48 -25.64
N ALA A 230 -18.56 -2.80 -25.98
CA ALA A 230 -19.46 -2.19 -25.00
C ALA A 230 -20.27 -3.21 -24.17
N GLN A 231 -20.49 -4.43 -24.71
CA GLN A 231 -21.21 -5.48 -23.99
C GLN A 231 -20.43 -5.98 -22.77
N GLY A 232 -19.10 -5.97 -22.84
CA GLY A 232 -18.20 -6.30 -21.73
C GLY A 232 -17.86 -5.13 -20.81
N TRP A 233 -18.76 -4.14 -20.66
CA TRP A 233 -18.51 -2.94 -19.85
C TRP A 233 -18.07 -3.24 -18.42
N SER A 234 -18.63 -4.28 -17.80
CA SER A 234 -18.29 -4.66 -16.44
C SER A 234 -16.84 -5.13 -16.29
N SER A 235 -16.20 -5.58 -17.37
CA SER A 235 -14.81 -6.06 -17.38
C SER A 235 -13.78 -4.94 -17.51
N TRP A 236 -14.05 -3.89 -18.30
CA TRP A 236 -13.11 -2.77 -18.43
C TRP A 236 -13.39 -1.63 -17.43
N LEU A 237 -14.64 -1.47 -16.97
CA LEU A 237 -15.02 -0.37 -16.07
C LEU A 237 -14.28 -0.44 -14.73
N VAL A 238 -14.05 -1.65 -14.18
CA VAL A 238 -13.31 -1.83 -12.93
C VAL A 238 -11.92 -1.18 -13.00
N TYR A 239 -11.24 -1.29 -14.15
CA TYR A 239 -9.92 -0.70 -14.36
C TYR A 239 -9.98 0.81 -14.50
N CYS A 240 -11.01 1.35 -15.16
CA CYS A 240 -11.26 2.80 -15.18
C CYS A 240 -11.47 3.35 -13.76
N VAL A 241 -12.30 2.68 -12.95
CA VAL A 241 -12.59 3.07 -11.57
C VAL A 241 -11.31 3.05 -10.74
N THR A 242 -10.52 1.96 -10.80
CA THR A 242 -9.25 1.89 -10.08
C THR A 242 -8.23 2.92 -10.58
N GLY A 243 -8.18 3.19 -11.89
CA GLY A 243 -7.28 4.18 -12.49
C GLY A 243 -7.60 5.60 -12.02
N VAL A 244 -8.88 5.94 -11.87
CA VAL A 244 -9.31 7.23 -11.29
C VAL A 244 -8.85 7.35 -9.84
N PHE A 245 -9.06 6.32 -9.01
CA PHE A 245 -8.62 6.36 -7.62
C PHE A 245 -7.10 6.45 -7.48
N GLN A 246 -6.35 5.68 -8.28
CA GLN A 246 -4.90 5.76 -8.33
C GLN A 246 -4.44 7.14 -8.82
N GLY A 247 -5.13 7.73 -9.79
CA GLY A 247 -4.88 9.09 -10.27
C GLY A 247 -5.11 10.15 -9.20
N CYS A 248 -6.16 10.03 -8.38
CA CYS A 248 -6.39 10.91 -7.22
C CYS A 248 -5.25 10.80 -6.21
N LEU A 249 -4.80 9.59 -5.89
CA LEU A 249 -3.66 9.37 -5.00
C LEU A 249 -2.37 9.99 -5.55
N LEU A 250 -2.10 9.80 -6.85
CA LEU A 250 -0.95 10.38 -7.52
C LEU A 250 -0.99 11.92 -7.49
N ALA A 251 -2.15 12.54 -7.74
CA ALA A 251 -2.31 13.99 -7.69
C ALA A 251 -2.02 14.55 -6.29
N MET A 252 -2.51 13.89 -5.24
CA MET A 252 -2.18 14.27 -3.86
C MET A 252 -0.69 14.07 -3.56
N ALA A 253 -0.11 12.96 -4.03
CA ALA A 253 1.29 12.65 -3.81
C ALA A 253 2.22 13.71 -4.44
N ILE A 254 1.94 14.10 -5.70
CA ILE A 254 2.67 15.18 -6.38
C ILE A 254 2.50 16.50 -5.61
N ARG A 255 1.28 16.82 -5.15
CA ARG A 255 1.03 18.05 -4.38
C ARG A 255 1.86 18.11 -3.10
N PHE A 256 1.89 17.03 -2.33
CA PHE A 256 2.66 16.97 -1.08
C PHE A 256 4.16 16.97 -1.33
N TRP A 257 4.63 16.24 -2.35
CA TRP A 257 6.04 16.27 -2.76
C TRP A 257 6.51 17.69 -3.13
N ILE A 258 5.70 18.45 -3.89
CA ILE A 258 6.01 19.85 -4.22
C ILE A 258 6.03 20.72 -2.96
N ARG A 259 5.07 20.52 -2.03
CA ARG A 259 5.00 21.28 -0.77
C ARG A 259 6.25 21.03 0.06
N ASP A 260 6.63 19.78 0.27
CA ASP A 260 7.75 19.41 1.13
C ASP A 260 9.08 19.88 0.53
N LYS A 261 9.26 19.75 -0.79
CA LYS A 261 10.42 20.35 -1.50
C LYS A 261 10.47 21.88 -1.43
N ARG A 262 9.35 22.56 -1.17
CA ARG A 262 9.35 24.03 -0.96
C ARG A 262 9.75 24.38 0.46
N LEU A 263 9.33 23.57 1.44
CA LEU A 263 9.71 23.73 2.85
C LEU A 263 11.20 23.46 3.05
N GLU A 264 11.73 22.35 2.52
CA GLU A 264 13.18 22.03 2.56
C GLU A 264 14.01 23.21 2.00
N ARG A 265 13.65 23.71 0.82
CA ARG A 265 14.35 24.87 0.22
C ARG A 265 14.22 26.16 1.01
N TYR A 266 13.18 26.31 1.84
CA TYR A 266 13.02 27.48 2.69
C TYR A 266 13.90 27.35 3.95
N GLU A 267 13.92 26.17 4.55
CA GLU A 267 14.79 25.83 5.68
C GLU A 267 16.28 25.95 5.29
N ASP A 268 16.69 25.42 4.13
CA ASP A 268 18.06 25.54 3.62
C ASP A 268 18.48 27.01 3.46
N ARG A 269 17.58 27.88 2.97
CA ARG A 269 17.84 29.32 2.84
C ARG A 269 18.00 30.00 4.19
N ILE A 270 17.16 29.69 5.17
CA ILE A 270 17.28 30.24 6.52
C ILE A 270 18.62 29.82 7.15
N LEU A 271 18.99 28.54 7.03
CA LEU A 271 20.25 28.03 7.56
C LEU A 271 21.48 28.67 6.88
N GLU A 272 21.39 28.98 5.57
CA GLU A 272 22.42 29.71 4.84
C GLU A 272 22.51 31.19 5.26
N GLU A 273 21.37 31.86 5.48
CA GLU A 273 21.31 33.22 6.02
C GLU A 273 21.84 33.30 7.46
N GLU A 274 21.56 32.31 8.31
CA GLU A 274 22.12 32.23 9.66
C GLU A 274 23.63 31.95 9.63
N ARG A 275 24.10 31.09 8.73
CA ARG A 275 25.53 30.79 8.58
C ARG A 275 26.30 32.02 8.11
N THR A 276 25.80 32.74 7.11
CA THR A 276 26.43 33.97 6.62
C THR A 276 26.40 35.11 7.65
N ARG A 277 25.38 35.17 8.51
CA ARG A 277 25.34 36.12 9.63
C ARG A 277 26.34 35.77 10.74
N ASN A 278 26.57 34.49 10.98
CA ASN A 278 27.48 33.98 12.02
C ASN A 278 28.91 33.74 11.50
N GLU A 279 29.22 34.05 10.24
CA GLU A 279 30.59 34.11 9.75
C GLU A 279 31.31 35.29 10.45
N PRO A 280 32.38 35.02 11.22
CA PRO A 280 33.10 36.08 11.92
C PRO A 280 33.72 37.04 10.92
N ASN A 281 33.33 38.31 10.96
CA ASN A 281 33.88 39.34 10.11
C ASN A 281 35.14 39.94 10.78
N GLU A 282 36.09 40.49 10.01
CA GLU A 282 37.30 41.13 10.55
C GLU A 282 37.01 42.33 11.49
N ARG A 283 35.75 42.77 11.56
CA ARG A 283 35.25 43.83 12.44
C ARG A 283 34.59 43.33 13.72
N ASP A 284 34.43 42.02 13.89
CA ASP A 284 33.89 41.50 15.14
C ASP A 284 34.92 41.67 16.26
N PRO A 285 34.55 42.28 17.40
CA PRO A 285 35.47 42.47 18.49
C PRO A 285 35.91 41.09 19.01
N LEU A 286 37.17 40.73 18.75
CA LEU A 286 37.85 39.65 19.45
C LEU A 286 37.73 39.97 20.94
N LEU A 287 36.87 39.25 21.66
CA LEU A 287 36.88 39.25 23.12
C LEU A 287 38.18 38.59 23.57
N ALA A 288 39.22 39.41 23.59
CA ALA A 288 40.52 39.11 24.12
C ALA A 288 40.44 39.02 25.66
N THR A 289 40.57 37.79 26.13
CA THR A 289 41.43 37.38 27.25
C THR A 289 41.06 37.79 28.69
N ARG A 290 41.13 36.78 29.56
CA ARG A 290 41.70 36.80 30.92
C ARG A 290 40.74 37.06 32.09
N ARG A 291 40.28 35.96 32.70
CA ARG A 291 40.34 35.83 34.17
C ARG A 291 41.09 34.56 34.54
N MET A 292 42.33 34.76 34.98
CA MET A 292 43.08 33.78 35.77
C MET A 292 42.26 33.45 37.02
N SER A 293 41.86 32.19 37.16
CA SER A 293 41.41 31.62 38.42
C SER A 293 42.45 30.60 38.85
N THR A 294 43.35 31.06 39.71
CA THR A 294 44.21 30.25 40.58
C THR A 294 43.39 29.20 41.33
N GLY A 295 43.72 27.92 41.14
CA GLY A 295 43.20 26.80 41.93
C GLY A 295 44.09 25.58 41.75
N ARG A 296 44.81 25.23 42.81
CA ARG A 296 45.82 24.18 42.92
C ARG A 296 45.19 22.96 43.62
N SER A 297 45.28 21.76 43.03
CA SER A 297 45.53 20.47 43.72
C SER A 297 45.51 19.32 42.69
N THR A 298 46.68 18.75 42.37
CA THR A 298 47.11 17.37 42.71
C THR A 298 46.40 16.22 41.99
N GLY A 299 47.19 15.41 41.29
CA GLY A 299 47.03 13.95 41.36
C GLY A 299 46.89 13.21 40.03
N SER A 300 47.97 12.47 39.72
CA SER A 300 47.99 11.18 39.04
C SER A 300 48.20 11.13 37.53
N SER A 301 49.39 10.64 37.24
CA SER A 301 49.98 10.25 35.97
C SER A 301 49.38 8.94 35.46
N THR A 302 49.10 8.85 34.15
CA THR A 302 49.44 7.66 33.35
C THR A 302 49.60 8.05 31.89
N LEU A 303 50.64 7.49 31.30
CA LEU A 303 51.27 7.82 30.01
C LEU A 303 50.99 6.66 29.03
N ARG A 304 51.02 6.97 27.72
CA ARG A 304 51.18 6.06 26.54
C ARG A 304 49.93 5.28 26.08
N THR A 305 49.65 5.09 24.79
CA THR A 305 50.34 5.39 23.51
C THR A 305 49.34 5.33 22.35
N THR A 306 49.71 6.07 21.30
CA THR A 306 49.31 6.01 19.89
C THR A 306 48.96 4.63 19.32
N ASN A 307 47.90 4.58 18.50
CA ASN A 307 47.94 3.98 17.16
C ASN A 307 46.84 4.62 16.29
N GLY A 308 47.24 5.14 15.13
CA GLY A 308 46.31 5.62 14.12
C GLY A 308 45.82 4.46 13.26
N ASP A 309 44.63 4.62 12.68
CA ASP A 309 44.36 4.06 11.37
C ASP A 309 43.47 4.99 10.54
N LYS A 310 43.85 5.15 9.28
CA LYS A 310 43.21 5.99 8.28
C LYS A 310 42.46 5.08 7.32
N THR A 311 41.14 5.19 7.25
CA THR A 311 40.30 4.89 6.06
C THR A 311 39.03 5.75 6.23
N ARG A 312 38.88 6.91 5.59
CA ARG A 312 38.56 7.16 4.18
C ARG A 312 37.50 6.21 3.62
N ASP A 313 36.24 6.57 3.80
CA ASP A 313 35.22 6.51 2.75
C ASP A 313 34.14 7.56 3.01
N GLY A 314 34.35 8.75 2.44
CA GLY A 314 33.30 9.75 2.24
C GLY A 314 32.52 9.38 0.99
N ARG A 315 31.40 8.67 1.16
CA ARG A 315 30.41 8.52 0.10
C ARG A 315 29.43 9.68 0.22
N SER A 316 29.62 10.68 -0.64
CA SER A 316 28.64 11.72 -0.92
C SER A 316 27.32 11.05 -1.31
N ASN A 317 26.30 11.18 -0.47
CA ASN A 317 24.94 10.76 -0.81
C ASN A 317 24.44 11.69 -1.92
N GLY A 318 24.27 11.13 -3.12
CA GLY A 318 23.73 11.88 -4.26
C GLY A 318 22.25 12.18 -4.09
N PRO A 319 21.69 13.13 -4.86
CA PRO A 319 20.27 13.52 -4.79
C PRO A 319 19.26 12.40 -5.11
N LEU A 320 19.71 11.22 -5.53
CA LEU A 320 18.85 10.07 -5.84
C LEU A 320 18.59 9.15 -4.63
N ASP A 321 19.46 9.11 -3.61
CA ASP A 321 19.28 8.21 -2.46
C ASP A 321 18.19 8.69 -1.50
N THR A 322 17.81 9.97 -1.56
CA THR A 322 16.73 10.56 -0.76
C THR A 322 15.33 10.19 -1.27
N LEU A 323 15.21 9.56 -2.44
CA LEU A 323 13.92 9.10 -2.99
C LEU A 323 13.48 7.73 -2.47
N TYR A 324 14.32 7.04 -1.70
CA TYR A 324 14.06 5.66 -1.26
C TYR A 324 14.15 5.45 0.26
N GLN A 325 14.27 6.52 1.05
CA GLN A 325 14.23 6.39 2.51
C GLN A 325 12.77 6.36 3.00
N PRO A 326 12.34 5.29 3.68
CA PRO A 326 11.10 5.32 4.44
C PRO A 326 11.27 6.29 5.60
N THR A 327 10.46 7.34 5.65
CA THR A 327 10.36 8.23 6.82
C THR A 327 9.75 7.46 7.98
N PRO A 328 10.34 7.52 9.19
CA PRO A 328 9.72 6.98 10.39
C PRO A 328 8.44 7.77 10.73
N PRO A 329 7.39 7.13 11.28
CA PRO A 329 6.19 7.83 11.68
C PRO A 329 6.44 8.61 12.98
N GLU A 330 6.58 9.94 12.89
CA GLU A 330 6.42 10.81 14.07
C GLU A 330 4.93 11.06 14.33
N TYR A 331 4.44 10.58 15.47
CA TYR A 331 3.17 11.01 16.06
C TYR A 331 3.41 12.09 17.12
N ASN A 332 2.74 13.23 16.95
CA ASN A 332 2.78 14.36 17.87
C ASN A 332 2.18 14.00 19.23
N SER A 333 2.98 14.23 20.28
CA SER A 333 2.52 14.42 21.65
C SER A 333 1.73 15.73 21.76
N LEU A 334 0.41 15.63 21.97
CA LEU A 334 -0.39 16.75 22.47
C LEU A 334 -0.50 16.61 23.99
N SER A 335 0.21 17.50 24.65
CA SER A 335 0.19 17.80 26.07
C SER A 335 -1.23 18.04 26.60
N SER A 336 -1.52 17.47 27.76
CA SER A 336 -2.60 17.93 28.65
C SER A 336 -2.05 17.91 30.06
N ASP A 337 -1.33 18.98 30.41
CA ASP A 337 -1.01 19.35 31.77
C ASP A 337 -1.48 20.78 31.99
N SER A 338 -2.53 20.94 32.81
CA SER A 338 -2.89 22.18 33.51
C SER A 338 -4.01 21.91 34.52
N ASN A 339 -3.66 22.04 35.80
CA ASN A 339 -4.52 22.28 36.97
C ASN A 339 -5.09 21.07 37.73
N ALA A 340 -4.43 20.65 38.82
CA ALA A 340 -4.77 21.16 40.15
C ALA A 340 -3.83 20.58 41.23
N VAL A 341 -3.06 21.49 41.84
CA VAL A 341 -2.32 21.31 43.08
C VAL A 341 -3.24 21.56 44.27
N ASN A 342 -3.37 20.58 45.16
CA ASN A 342 -3.63 20.63 46.62
C ASN A 342 -4.21 19.26 47.01
N GLY A 343 -3.83 18.56 48.08
CA GLY A 343 -3.16 18.89 49.32
C GLY A 343 -3.59 17.79 50.31
N ARG A 344 -2.71 17.42 51.23
CA ARG A 344 -2.75 16.20 52.08
C ARG A 344 -3.81 16.21 53.20
N GLN A 345 -4.15 14.98 53.64
CA GLN A 345 -4.25 14.48 55.05
C GLN A 345 -5.55 14.56 55.90
N ALA A 346 -5.65 13.51 56.75
CA ALA A 346 -6.46 13.24 57.96
C ALA A 346 -7.90 12.70 57.74
N SER A 347 -8.29 11.49 58.17
CA SER A 347 -8.31 10.79 59.49
C SER A 347 -9.37 11.31 60.48
N GLU A 348 -10.07 10.34 61.12
CA GLU A 348 -10.92 10.38 62.34
C GLU A 348 -12.47 10.49 62.19
N GLU A 349 -13.13 9.33 62.25
CA GLU A 349 -14.01 8.83 63.36
C GLU A 349 -14.88 9.83 64.17
N HIS A 350 -16.23 9.74 64.10
CA HIS A 350 -17.16 9.57 65.26
C HIS A 350 -18.68 9.53 64.89
N THR A 351 -19.33 8.43 65.30
CA THR A 351 -20.65 8.24 65.98
C THR A 351 -21.97 8.98 65.63
N SER A 352 -22.99 8.11 65.43
CA SER A 352 -24.31 8.01 66.13
C SER A 352 -25.59 8.74 65.66
N GLU A 353 -26.67 7.92 65.65
CA GLU A 353 -28.11 8.20 65.85
C GLU A 353 -28.86 8.99 64.74
N GLU A 354 -30.11 8.73 64.33
CA GLU A 354 -31.28 8.09 64.95
C GLU A 354 -32.41 7.86 63.89
N SER A 355 -33.28 6.87 64.13
CA SER A 355 -34.74 6.83 63.81
C SER A 355 -35.30 6.65 62.36
N GLY A 356 -36.17 5.63 62.19
CA GLY A 356 -37.10 5.40 61.04
C GLY A 356 -38.33 6.33 61.06
N PRO A 357 -39.51 6.04 60.43
CA PRO A 357 -40.11 4.77 59.93
C PRO A 357 -40.60 4.83 58.44
N GLU A 358 -40.80 3.72 57.69
CA GLU A 358 -41.95 2.79 57.56
C GLU A 358 -43.19 3.27 56.72
N SER A 359 -43.59 2.44 55.73
CA SER A 359 -44.91 2.22 55.05
C SER A 359 -44.75 2.15 53.50
N VAL A 360 -44.86 1.00 52.80
CA VAL A 360 -45.94 0.02 52.56
C VAL A 360 -47.13 0.54 51.72
N ARG A 361 -47.22 0.10 50.45
CA ARG A 361 -48.46 -0.24 49.71
C ARG A 361 -48.10 -0.99 48.40
N GLN A 362 -48.33 -2.32 48.31
CA GLN A 362 -49.47 -2.99 47.63
C GLN A 362 -49.73 -2.47 46.21
N ARG A 363 -49.88 -3.29 45.17
CA ARG A 363 -49.97 -4.74 44.99
C ARG A 363 -49.66 -5.05 43.52
#